data_AF-A0A954BGN7-F1
#
_entry.id   AF-A0A954BGN7-F1
#
_cell.length_a   1.000
_cell.length_b   1.000
_cell.length_c   1.000
_cell.angle_alpha   90.00
_cell.angle_beta   90.00
_cell.angle_gamma   90.00
#
_symmetry.space_group_name_H-M   'P 1'
#
loop_
_entity.id
_entity.type
_entity.pdbx_description
1 polymer ?
#
loop_
_entity_poly.entity_id
_entity_poly.type
_entity_poly.pdbx_seq_one_letter_code
_entity_poly.pdbx_strand_id
1 'polypeptide(L)'
;MPKHAPFELGWEEWLSLPDLGLPAIKAKVDTGAKTSALHASAIEPFGPSDNPQVRFLIQPDPNNPALEVTCSAPVVDRREVTSSNGETELRYVIETLVEMGPRRWTIQLTLTNRENMTYRMLFGRGAIQPDMVVDANESFRMPELSYRLYAGLPKRKPVRRPLRIALLTREPNNYSSQRLIEAAEARGHVIEAIDTARCYMRIGTVDPEVHYDGAALPRYDAVIPRIGAKITDYGMAVLRQFSNTGAFCLNGAGSIGRSRDKLLAHQLLARARIAMPVTAFAHSPKDTKDLISLVEGTPVVLKLLTSTQGKGVVLAETRKAAESLVDAFRGLDANFLVQEFVQEAAGTDVRAFVIGNRVVGAMKRQAQKGEFRSNLHRGGTASKIRLTAEERDTAREAVKVLGLNVAGVDLLQTKEGPKVLEVNSSPGLEGIEKATEKDIAGLVIEHVERQVRPLSRDREGTGRTARRVSAS
;
A
#
# COMPACT_ATOMS: atom_id res chain seq x y z
N MET A 1 -30.76 -45.28 15.83
CA MET A 1 -30.21 -44.80 14.54
C MET A 1 -28.69 -44.87 14.62
N PRO A 2 -27.98 -45.39 13.62
CA PRO A 2 -26.52 -45.36 13.64
C PRO A 2 -26.10 -43.88 13.66
N LYS A 3 -25.29 -43.48 14.63
CA LYS A 3 -24.60 -42.18 14.57
C LYS A 3 -23.71 -42.26 13.33
N HIS A 4 -24.04 -41.52 12.27
CA HIS A 4 -23.10 -41.32 11.18
C HIS A 4 -21.77 -40.86 11.78
N ALA A 5 -20.66 -41.49 11.40
CA ALA A 5 -19.34 -41.04 11.81
C ALA A 5 -19.21 -39.54 11.47
N PRO A 6 -18.67 -38.72 12.39
CA PRO A 6 -18.52 -37.29 12.14
C PRO A 6 -17.66 -37.07 10.90
N PHE A 7 -17.98 -36.03 10.13
CA PHE A 7 -17.17 -35.65 8.98
C PHE A 7 -15.92 -34.93 9.49
N GLU A 8 -14.84 -35.68 9.65
CA GLU A 8 -13.59 -35.18 10.19
C GLU A 8 -12.76 -34.46 9.14
N LEU A 9 -12.36 -33.24 9.43
CA LEU A 9 -11.44 -32.41 8.67
C LEU A 9 -10.10 -32.37 9.38
N GLY A 10 -9.00 -32.46 8.67
CA GLY A 10 -7.68 -32.10 9.18
C GLY A 10 -7.49 -30.58 9.26
N TRP A 11 -6.37 -30.13 9.80
CA TRP A 11 -6.00 -28.70 9.82
C TRP A 11 -5.62 -28.17 8.42
N GLU A 12 -5.34 -29.07 7.48
CA GLU A 12 -5.08 -28.81 6.07
C GLU A 12 -5.85 -29.84 5.23
N GLU A 13 -6.55 -29.38 4.18
CA GLU A 13 -7.39 -30.23 3.34
C GLU A 13 -7.27 -29.92 1.85
N TRP A 14 -7.55 -30.93 1.05
CA TRP A 14 -7.78 -30.79 -0.39
C TRP A 14 -9.28 -30.64 -0.69
N LEU A 15 -9.63 -29.69 -1.54
CA LEU A 15 -11.00 -29.50 -2.02
C LEU A 15 -11.01 -29.06 -3.49
N SER A 16 -12.18 -29.13 -4.13
CA SER A 16 -12.42 -28.55 -5.44
C SER A 16 -13.49 -27.47 -5.39
N LEU A 17 -13.39 -26.48 -6.28
CA LEU A 17 -14.39 -25.42 -6.50
C LEU A 17 -14.84 -25.49 -7.97
N PRO A 18 -15.79 -26.39 -8.31
CA PRO A 18 -16.16 -26.67 -9.70
C PRO A 18 -16.70 -25.44 -10.44
N ASP A 19 -17.48 -24.58 -9.77
CA ASP A 19 -18.03 -23.35 -10.39
C ASP A 19 -16.93 -22.39 -10.85
N LEU A 20 -15.74 -22.48 -10.23
CA LEU A 20 -14.57 -21.66 -10.55
C LEU A 20 -13.58 -22.38 -11.47
N GLY A 21 -13.88 -23.61 -11.90
CA GLY A 21 -12.97 -24.44 -12.69
C GLY A 21 -11.70 -24.84 -11.93
N LEU A 22 -11.76 -24.96 -10.60
CA LEU A 22 -10.64 -25.39 -9.77
C LEU A 22 -10.82 -26.85 -9.33
N PRO A 23 -10.26 -27.83 -10.06
CA PRO A 23 -10.36 -29.24 -9.69
C PRO A 23 -9.58 -29.60 -8.43
N ALA A 24 -8.60 -28.80 -8.00
CA ALA A 24 -7.85 -29.07 -6.78
C ALA A 24 -7.20 -27.81 -6.18
N ILE A 25 -7.61 -27.44 -4.98
CA ILE A 25 -6.94 -26.42 -4.19
C ILE A 25 -6.67 -26.93 -2.79
N LYS A 26 -5.47 -26.62 -2.30
CA LYS A 26 -5.09 -26.92 -0.93
C LYS A 26 -5.49 -25.75 -0.02
N ALA A 27 -6.27 -26.04 1.01
CA ALA A 27 -6.78 -25.06 1.94
C ALA A 27 -6.29 -25.36 3.36
N LYS A 28 -5.98 -24.30 4.11
CA LYS A 28 -5.83 -24.40 5.55
C LYS A 28 -7.21 -24.25 6.20
N VAL A 29 -7.59 -25.20 7.03
CA VAL A 29 -8.81 -25.09 7.85
C VAL A 29 -8.54 -24.14 9.00
N ASP A 30 -9.25 -23.01 9.01
CA ASP A 30 -9.00 -21.90 9.94
C ASP A 30 -10.29 -21.53 10.67
N THR A 31 -10.46 -22.13 11.86
CA THR A 31 -11.62 -21.87 12.72
C THR A 31 -11.64 -20.45 13.29
N GLY A 32 -10.52 -19.71 13.26
CA GLY A 32 -10.46 -18.31 13.66
C GLY A 32 -11.04 -17.37 12.58
N ALA A 33 -10.97 -17.75 11.32
CA ALA A 33 -11.50 -16.97 10.20
C ALA A 33 -13.02 -17.15 10.07
N LYS A 34 -13.81 -16.08 10.27
CA LYS A 34 -15.28 -16.11 10.09
C LYS A 34 -15.71 -16.52 8.68
N THR A 35 -15.04 -15.98 7.66
CA THR A 35 -15.36 -16.20 6.24
C THR A 35 -14.13 -16.79 5.56
N SER A 36 -14.35 -17.75 4.66
CA SER A 36 -13.29 -18.32 3.82
C SER A 36 -12.64 -17.24 2.95
N ALA A 37 -11.37 -17.43 2.60
CA ALA A 37 -10.62 -16.49 1.77
C ALA A 37 -9.91 -17.26 0.66
N LEU A 38 -10.07 -16.81 -0.58
CA LEU A 38 -9.43 -17.40 -1.75
C LEU A 38 -8.42 -16.42 -2.34
N HIS A 39 -7.25 -16.93 -2.66
CA HIS A 39 -6.26 -16.20 -3.41
C HIS A 39 -6.85 -15.80 -4.75
N ALA A 40 -6.87 -14.50 -5.00
CA ALA A 40 -7.24 -13.94 -6.28
C ALA A 40 -6.29 -12.79 -6.62
N SER A 41 -5.93 -12.70 -7.89
CA SER A 41 -5.26 -11.55 -8.49
C SER A 41 -6.10 -11.04 -9.67
N ALA A 42 -5.78 -9.86 -10.21
CA ALA A 42 -6.49 -9.30 -11.35
C ALA A 42 -8.03 -9.22 -11.15
N ILE A 43 -8.46 -8.85 -9.94
CA ILE A 43 -9.89 -8.84 -9.57
C ILE A 43 -10.57 -7.65 -10.26
N GLU A 44 -11.51 -7.95 -11.15
CA GLU A 44 -12.16 -7.01 -12.04
C GLU A 44 -13.69 -7.20 -11.96
N PRO A 45 -14.44 -6.36 -11.21
CA PRO A 45 -15.91 -6.35 -11.30
C PRO A 45 -16.38 -6.07 -12.74
N PHE A 46 -17.54 -6.58 -13.16
CA PHE A 46 -18.16 -6.25 -14.43
C PHE A 46 -19.66 -6.56 -14.37
N GLY A 47 -20.39 -6.30 -15.45
CA GLY A 47 -21.84 -6.53 -15.49
C GLY A 47 -22.65 -5.32 -14.96
N PRO A 48 -23.97 -5.34 -15.18
CA PRO A 48 -24.88 -4.29 -14.74
C PRO A 48 -25.10 -4.34 -13.21
N SER A 49 -25.66 -3.29 -12.63
CA SER A 49 -25.86 -3.16 -11.17
C SER A 49 -26.84 -4.17 -10.57
N ASP A 50 -27.77 -4.69 -11.38
CA ASP A 50 -28.74 -5.74 -11.03
C ASP A 50 -28.18 -7.17 -11.20
N ASN A 51 -27.01 -7.32 -11.83
CA ASN A 51 -26.30 -8.59 -11.96
C ASN A 51 -24.78 -8.37 -11.91
N PRO A 52 -24.25 -7.93 -10.75
CA PRO A 52 -22.83 -7.64 -10.60
C PRO A 52 -22.03 -8.95 -10.67
N GLN A 53 -20.98 -8.93 -11.47
CA GLN A 53 -20.07 -10.04 -11.68
C GLN A 53 -18.65 -9.61 -11.28
N VAL A 54 -17.77 -10.58 -11.03
CA VAL A 54 -16.35 -10.32 -10.84
C VAL A 54 -15.55 -11.36 -11.59
N ARG A 55 -14.52 -10.92 -12.30
CA ARG A 55 -13.53 -11.76 -13.00
C ARG A 55 -12.21 -11.67 -12.27
N PHE A 56 -11.48 -12.77 -12.16
CA PHE A 56 -10.22 -12.80 -11.42
C PHE A 56 -9.34 -13.96 -11.87
N LEU A 57 -8.06 -13.92 -11.49
CA LEU A 57 -7.10 -14.99 -11.67
C LEU A 57 -6.81 -15.71 -10.37
N ILE A 58 -6.61 -17.02 -10.47
CA ILE A 58 -6.09 -17.86 -9.40
C ILE A 58 -4.81 -18.54 -9.85
N GLN A 59 -3.75 -18.41 -9.06
CA GLN A 59 -2.59 -19.29 -9.07
C GLN A 59 -2.73 -20.36 -7.96
N PRO A 60 -3.31 -21.55 -8.24
CA PRO A 60 -3.68 -22.52 -7.20
C PRO A 60 -2.47 -23.24 -6.59
N ASP A 61 -1.36 -23.35 -7.31
CA ASP A 61 -0.11 -23.96 -6.85
C ASP A 61 0.91 -22.87 -6.46
N PRO A 62 1.26 -22.73 -5.16
CA PRO A 62 2.29 -21.81 -4.71
C PRO A 62 3.65 -22.03 -5.36
N ASN A 63 3.99 -23.28 -5.72
CA ASN A 63 5.28 -23.66 -6.30
C ASN A 63 5.31 -23.51 -7.83
N ASN A 64 4.15 -23.35 -8.46
CA ASN A 64 4.03 -23.10 -9.89
C ASN A 64 3.15 -21.86 -10.16
N PRO A 65 3.69 -20.64 -9.99
CA PRO A 65 2.96 -19.40 -10.25
C PRO A 65 2.53 -19.18 -11.70
N ALA A 66 2.91 -20.07 -12.62
CA ALA A 66 2.49 -20.02 -14.02
C ALA A 66 1.26 -20.89 -14.30
N LEU A 67 0.84 -21.72 -13.35
CA LEU A 67 -0.48 -22.33 -13.41
C LEU A 67 -1.50 -21.26 -13.04
N GLU A 68 -2.27 -20.79 -14.02
CA GLU A 68 -3.27 -19.74 -13.85
C GLU A 68 -4.64 -20.24 -14.32
N VAL A 69 -5.67 -19.91 -13.53
CA VAL A 69 -7.07 -20.18 -13.87
C VAL A 69 -7.81 -18.85 -13.87
N THR A 70 -8.44 -18.53 -15.00
CA THR A 70 -9.36 -17.39 -15.09
C THR A 70 -10.72 -17.82 -14.60
N CYS A 71 -11.18 -17.19 -13.52
CA CYS A 71 -12.47 -17.44 -12.91
C CYS A 71 -13.37 -16.22 -13.10
N SER A 72 -14.67 -16.46 -13.08
CA SER A 72 -15.67 -15.42 -12.93
C SER A 72 -16.82 -15.93 -12.08
N ALA A 73 -17.38 -15.07 -11.24
CA ALA A 73 -18.52 -15.41 -10.40
C ALA A 73 -19.41 -14.18 -10.16
N PRO A 74 -20.71 -14.37 -9.87
CA PRO A 74 -21.57 -13.32 -9.36
C PRO A 74 -21.03 -12.75 -8.04
N VAL A 75 -21.10 -11.43 -7.88
CA VAL A 75 -20.79 -10.76 -6.61
C VAL A 75 -22.04 -10.79 -5.74
N VAL A 76 -21.95 -11.40 -4.56
CA VAL A 76 -23.08 -11.45 -3.61
C VAL A 76 -23.01 -10.37 -2.54
N ASP A 77 -21.81 -9.90 -2.20
CA ASP A 77 -21.58 -8.89 -1.16
C ASP A 77 -20.18 -8.26 -1.33
N ARG A 78 -19.91 -7.14 -0.64
CA ARG A 78 -18.58 -6.60 -0.42
C ARG A 78 -18.37 -6.39 1.06
N ARG A 79 -17.34 -7.00 1.62
CA ARG A 79 -17.11 -7.02 3.07
C ARG A 79 -15.74 -6.48 3.42
N GLU A 80 -15.72 -5.58 4.40
CA GLU A 80 -14.48 -5.14 5.01
C GLU A 80 -13.94 -6.29 5.90
N VAL A 81 -12.73 -6.74 5.60
CA VAL A 81 -12.08 -7.86 6.29
C VAL A 81 -10.74 -7.38 6.84
N THR A 82 -10.56 -7.54 8.14
CA THR A 82 -9.29 -7.27 8.83
C THR A 82 -8.51 -8.57 8.97
N SER A 83 -7.31 -8.63 8.41
CA SER A 83 -6.40 -9.78 8.59
C SER A 83 -5.72 -9.75 9.97
N SER A 84 -5.15 -10.88 10.37
CA SER A 84 -4.43 -11.04 11.64
C SER A 84 -3.23 -10.09 11.81
N ASN A 85 -2.72 -9.52 10.72
CA ASN A 85 -1.69 -8.49 10.70
C ASN A 85 -2.23 -7.05 10.94
N GLY A 86 -3.55 -6.88 11.14
CA GLY A 86 -4.19 -5.58 11.37
C GLY A 86 -4.48 -4.76 10.11
N GLU A 87 -4.24 -5.31 8.92
CA GLU A 87 -4.60 -4.67 7.66
C GLU A 87 -6.09 -4.90 7.34
N THR A 88 -6.78 -3.84 6.96
CA THR A 88 -8.21 -3.88 6.62
C THR A 88 -8.37 -3.66 5.12
N GLU A 89 -9.13 -4.53 4.47
CA GLU A 89 -9.37 -4.54 3.02
C GLU A 89 -10.85 -4.78 2.71
N LEU A 90 -11.42 -4.00 1.79
CA LEU A 90 -12.78 -4.23 1.27
C LEU A 90 -12.74 -5.27 0.15
N ARG A 91 -13.28 -6.47 0.41
CA ARG A 91 -13.17 -7.63 -0.48
C ARG A 91 -14.50 -7.98 -1.13
N TYR A 92 -14.46 -8.41 -2.39
CA TYR A 92 -15.61 -9.04 -3.04
C TYR A 92 -15.90 -10.39 -2.40
N VAL A 93 -17.18 -10.63 -2.11
CA VAL A 93 -17.69 -11.91 -1.66
C VAL A 93 -18.38 -12.58 -2.84
N ILE A 94 -18.00 -13.82 -3.09
CA ILE A 94 -18.64 -14.69 -4.09
C ILE A 94 -19.20 -15.93 -3.41
N GLU A 95 -20.15 -16.56 -4.07
CA GLU A 95 -20.71 -17.84 -3.69
C GLU A 95 -20.24 -18.92 -4.67
N THR A 96 -19.85 -20.08 -4.16
CA THR A 96 -19.38 -21.21 -4.98
C THR A 96 -19.72 -22.53 -4.29
N LEU A 97 -19.99 -23.56 -5.07
CA LEU A 97 -20.00 -24.94 -4.60
C LEU A 97 -18.58 -25.36 -4.23
N VAL A 98 -18.43 -25.99 -3.05
CA VAL A 98 -17.23 -26.73 -2.67
C VAL A 98 -17.51 -28.22 -2.73
N GLU A 99 -16.56 -29.00 -3.23
CA GLU A 99 -16.54 -30.45 -3.08
C GLU A 99 -15.33 -30.87 -2.25
N MET A 100 -15.57 -31.63 -1.18
CA MET A 100 -14.54 -32.12 -0.27
C MET A 100 -14.88 -33.56 0.11
N GLY A 101 -14.04 -34.50 -0.34
CA GLY A 101 -14.35 -35.93 -0.25
C GLY A 101 -15.74 -36.25 -0.83
N PRO A 102 -16.63 -36.95 -0.11
CA PRO A 102 -17.96 -37.32 -0.59
C PRO A 102 -19.00 -36.19 -0.50
N ARG A 103 -18.66 -35.02 0.04
CA ARG A 103 -19.63 -33.95 0.33
C ARG A 103 -19.51 -32.78 -0.63
N ARG A 104 -20.66 -32.17 -0.92
CA ARG A 104 -20.80 -30.96 -1.74
C ARG A 104 -21.77 -30.00 -1.09
N TRP A 105 -21.36 -28.74 -0.93
CA TRP A 105 -22.24 -27.70 -0.38
C TRP A 105 -21.77 -26.32 -0.82
N THR A 106 -22.66 -25.34 -0.72
CA THR A 106 -22.37 -23.97 -1.13
C THR A 106 -21.70 -23.21 0.01
N ILE A 107 -20.67 -22.43 -0.33
CA ILE A 107 -19.95 -21.57 0.61
C ILE A 107 -19.82 -20.15 0.06
N GLN A 108 -19.74 -19.18 0.98
CA GLN A 108 -19.30 -17.83 0.66
C GLN A 108 -17.82 -17.67 0.97
N LEU A 109 -17.08 -17.03 0.06
CA LEU A 109 -15.68 -16.72 0.25
C LEU A 109 -15.34 -15.31 -0.24
N THR A 110 -14.27 -14.75 0.33
CA THR A 110 -13.74 -13.44 -0.06
C THR A 110 -12.55 -13.59 -1.00
N LEU A 111 -12.46 -12.71 -2.00
CA LEU A 111 -11.34 -12.65 -2.93
C LEU A 111 -10.26 -11.70 -2.40
N THR A 112 -9.00 -12.15 -2.32
CA THR A 112 -7.89 -11.34 -1.81
C THR A 112 -6.52 -11.82 -2.31
N ASN A 113 -5.55 -10.92 -2.43
CA ASN A 113 -4.20 -11.29 -2.89
C ASN A 113 -3.39 -11.96 -1.79
N ARG A 114 -3.34 -13.30 -1.84
CA ARG A 114 -2.52 -14.16 -0.96
C ARG A 114 -1.22 -14.66 -1.60
N GLU A 115 -0.64 -13.97 -2.59
CA GLU A 115 0.52 -14.49 -3.36
C GLU A 115 1.74 -14.84 -2.51
N ASN A 116 1.94 -14.15 -1.39
CA ASN A 116 3.04 -14.36 -0.45
C ASN A 116 2.70 -15.33 0.70
N MET A 117 1.49 -15.91 0.70
CA MET A 117 1.06 -16.86 1.73
C MET A 117 1.26 -18.30 1.26
N THR A 118 1.63 -19.20 2.18
CA THR A 118 1.74 -20.65 1.91
C THR A 118 0.46 -21.24 1.35
N TYR A 119 -0.69 -20.82 1.90
CA TYR A 119 -2.01 -21.32 1.52
C TYR A 119 -2.75 -20.33 0.63
N ARG A 120 -3.11 -20.81 -0.57
CA ARG A 120 -3.96 -20.08 -1.52
C ARG A 120 -5.41 -20.01 -1.07
N MET A 121 -5.84 -20.83 -0.13
CA MET A 121 -7.19 -20.76 0.44
C MET A 121 -7.17 -20.93 1.96
N LEU A 122 -7.99 -20.14 2.64
CA LEU A 122 -8.43 -20.41 4.01
C LEU A 122 -9.86 -20.94 3.97
N PHE A 123 -10.09 -22.07 4.63
CA PHE A 123 -11.40 -22.64 4.84
C PHE A 123 -11.91 -22.20 6.21
N GLY A 124 -12.72 -21.15 6.22
CA GLY A 124 -13.17 -20.48 7.45
C GLY A 124 -14.32 -21.21 8.14
N ARG A 125 -14.54 -20.90 9.43
CA ARG A 125 -15.60 -21.53 10.25
C ARG A 125 -17.01 -21.40 9.67
N GLY A 126 -17.30 -20.35 8.89
CA GLY A 126 -18.61 -20.18 8.25
C GLY A 126 -18.92 -21.22 7.17
N ALA A 127 -17.90 -21.94 6.67
CA ALA A 127 -18.06 -23.02 5.71
C ALA A 127 -18.13 -24.41 6.37
N ILE A 128 -17.87 -24.51 7.69
CA ILE A 128 -17.90 -25.75 8.46
C ILE A 128 -19.32 -25.97 9.00
N GLN A 129 -19.92 -27.10 8.67
CA GLN A 129 -21.29 -27.46 9.09
C GLN A 129 -21.30 -28.06 10.52
N PRO A 130 -22.44 -28.03 11.24
CA PRO A 130 -22.52 -28.47 12.63
C PRO A 130 -22.10 -29.94 12.90
N ASP A 131 -22.13 -30.79 11.88
CA ASP A 131 -21.79 -32.21 11.95
C ASP A 131 -20.34 -32.51 11.51
N MET A 132 -19.55 -31.47 11.26
CA MET A 132 -18.13 -31.57 10.91
C MET A 132 -17.26 -31.31 12.14
N VAL A 133 -16.15 -32.04 12.25
CA VAL A 133 -15.18 -31.91 13.34
C VAL A 133 -13.82 -31.61 12.75
N VAL A 134 -13.06 -30.67 13.31
CA VAL A 134 -11.70 -30.37 12.88
C VAL A 134 -10.71 -31.04 13.84
N ASP A 135 -9.94 -32.00 13.33
CA ASP A 135 -8.77 -32.56 14.01
C ASP A 135 -7.54 -31.69 13.72
N ALA A 136 -7.08 -30.98 14.74
CA ALA A 136 -5.93 -30.07 14.63
C ALA A 136 -4.59 -30.80 14.50
N ASN A 137 -4.52 -32.10 14.76
CA ASN A 137 -3.27 -32.87 14.75
C ASN A 137 -3.01 -33.59 13.42
N GLU A 138 -4.03 -33.69 12.57
CA GLU A 138 -4.00 -34.50 11.36
C GLU A 138 -4.15 -33.62 10.12
N SER A 139 -3.43 -33.97 9.06
CA SER A 139 -3.59 -33.37 7.73
C SER A 139 -4.33 -34.35 6.83
N PHE A 140 -5.14 -33.85 5.90
CA PHE A 140 -5.77 -34.64 4.84
C PHE A 140 -6.61 -35.82 5.36
N ARG A 141 -7.67 -35.53 6.12
CA ARG A 141 -8.69 -36.53 6.46
C ARG A 141 -9.60 -36.87 5.28
N MET A 142 -9.56 -36.06 4.23
CA MET A 142 -10.26 -36.27 2.96
C MET A 142 -9.30 -36.78 1.87
N PRO A 143 -9.82 -37.41 0.79
CA PRO A 143 -9.00 -37.86 -0.32
C PRO A 143 -8.07 -36.76 -0.86
N GLU A 144 -6.79 -37.07 -0.93
CA GLU A 144 -5.80 -36.13 -1.47
C GLU A 144 -6.01 -35.91 -2.97
N LEU A 145 -6.03 -34.64 -3.36
CA LEU A 145 -6.07 -34.22 -4.75
C LEU A 145 -4.66 -33.83 -5.24
N SER A 146 -4.53 -33.52 -6.53
CA SER A 146 -3.24 -33.15 -7.13
C SER A 146 -3.38 -32.00 -8.10
N TYR A 147 -2.38 -31.11 -8.11
CA TYR A 147 -2.24 -30.08 -9.12
C TYR A 147 -2.06 -30.64 -10.55
N ARG A 148 -1.78 -31.94 -10.71
CA ARG A 148 -1.79 -32.61 -12.03
C ARG A 148 -3.16 -32.56 -12.70
N LEU A 149 -4.24 -32.40 -11.94
CA LEU A 149 -5.60 -32.24 -12.47
C LEU A 149 -5.75 -30.98 -13.35
N TYR A 150 -4.81 -30.04 -13.28
CA TYR A 150 -4.77 -28.86 -14.15
C TYR A 150 -4.04 -29.07 -15.49
N ALA A 151 -3.39 -30.22 -15.73
CA ALA A 151 -2.52 -30.43 -16.89
C ALA A 151 -3.25 -30.30 -18.25
N GLY A 152 -4.57 -30.52 -18.28
CA GLY A 152 -5.40 -30.39 -19.47
C GLY A 152 -5.95 -28.98 -19.73
N LEU A 153 -5.72 -28.01 -18.85
CA LEU A 153 -6.22 -26.65 -19.06
C LEU A 153 -5.42 -25.92 -20.16
N PRO A 154 -6.08 -25.15 -21.04
CA PRO A 154 -5.41 -24.41 -22.10
C PRO A 154 -4.44 -23.38 -21.50
N LYS A 155 -3.16 -23.49 -21.86
CA LYS A 155 -2.14 -22.49 -21.51
C LYS A 155 -2.40 -21.22 -22.30
N ARG A 156 -2.90 -20.17 -21.64
CA ARG A 156 -3.06 -18.85 -22.27
C ARG A 156 -1.72 -18.13 -22.32
N LYS A 157 -1.38 -17.57 -23.49
CA LYS A 157 -0.25 -16.65 -23.59
C LYS A 157 -0.66 -15.32 -22.91
N PRO A 158 0.22 -14.71 -22.11
CA PRO A 158 0.08 -13.32 -21.70
C PRO A 158 -0.35 -12.39 -22.82
N VAL A 159 -1.30 -11.53 -22.53
CA VAL A 159 -1.56 -10.34 -23.33
C VAL A 159 -1.31 -9.13 -22.45
N ARG A 160 -0.27 -8.34 -22.76
CA ARG A 160 -0.15 -6.98 -22.21
C ARG A 160 -1.36 -6.19 -22.72
N ARG A 161 -2.24 -5.77 -21.81
CA ARG A 161 -3.34 -4.84 -22.14
C ARG A 161 -2.96 -3.42 -21.68
N PRO A 162 -3.29 -2.38 -22.46
CA PRO A 162 -3.30 -1.01 -21.98
C PRO A 162 -4.13 -0.87 -20.70
N LEU A 163 -3.58 -0.20 -19.69
CA LEU A 163 -4.33 0.18 -18.49
C LEU A 163 -4.96 1.55 -18.70
N ARG A 164 -6.12 1.77 -18.07
CA ARG A 164 -6.72 3.09 -17.90
C ARG A 164 -6.40 3.62 -16.50
N ILE A 165 -5.65 4.71 -16.42
CA ILE A 165 -5.11 5.26 -15.17
C ILE A 165 -5.69 6.64 -14.91
N ALA A 166 -6.24 6.87 -13.72
CA ALA A 166 -6.61 8.21 -13.27
C ALA A 166 -5.46 8.86 -12.50
N LEU A 167 -5.02 10.05 -12.91
CA LEU A 167 -4.09 10.89 -12.17
C LEU A 167 -4.88 11.97 -11.43
N LEU A 168 -5.12 11.79 -10.12
CA LEU A 168 -5.82 12.79 -9.32
C LEU A 168 -4.87 13.93 -8.99
N THR A 169 -5.04 15.10 -9.63
CA THR A 169 -4.14 16.24 -9.46
C THR A 169 -4.86 17.55 -9.72
N ARG A 170 -4.50 18.60 -8.97
CA ARG A 170 -4.92 19.98 -9.24
C ARG A 170 -3.91 20.75 -10.08
N GLU A 171 -2.75 20.15 -10.34
CA GLU A 171 -1.62 20.76 -11.04
C GLU A 171 -1.13 19.77 -12.12
N PRO A 172 -1.94 19.56 -13.18
CA PRO A 172 -1.60 18.59 -14.24
C PRO A 172 -0.32 18.97 -15.00
N ASN A 173 0.01 20.27 -15.03
CA ASN A 173 1.14 20.80 -15.80
C ASN A 173 2.45 20.87 -14.99
N ASN A 174 2.45 20.46 -13.71
CA ASN A 174 3.71 20.41 -12.96
C ASN A 174 4.59 19.24 -13.43
N TYR A 175 5.90 19.35 -13.20
CA TYR A 175 6.88 18.36 -13.67
C TYR A 175 6.52 16.92 -13.27
N SER A 176 6.07 16.70 -12.03
CA SER A 176 5.78 15.35 -11.54
C SER A 176 4.57 14.73 -12.22
N SER A 177 3.51 15.51 -12.45
CA SER A 177 2.30 15.08 -13.16
C SER A 177 2.64 14.75 -14.63
N GLN A 178 3.36 15.65 -15.31
CA GLN A 178 3.75 15.46 -16.71
C GLN A 178 4.61 14.21 -16.90
N ARG A 179 5.63 14.01 -16.05
CA ARG A 179 6.48 12.81 -16.12
C ARG A 179 5.72 11.51 -15.91
N LEU A 180 4.71 11.48 -15.03
CA LEU A 180 3.85 10.32 -14.84
C LEU A 180 2.97 10.06 -16.07
N ILE A 181 2.47 11.13 -16.71
CA ILE A 181 1.68 11.03 -17.95
C ILE A 181 2.54 10.44 -19.07
N GLU A 182 3.68 11.07 -19.36
CA GLU A 182 4.64 10.63 -20.37
C GLU A 182 5.08 9.18 -20.14
N ALA A 183 5.40 8.81 -18.90
CA ALA A 183 5.85 7.46 -18.57
C ALA A 183 4.75 6.41 -18.75
N ALA A 184 3.48 6.76 -18.50
CA ALA A 184 2.37 5.84 -18.73
C ALA A 184 2.07 5.68 -20.23
N GLU A 185 2.05 6.78 -20.98
CA GLU A 185 1.81 6.78 -22.43
C GLU A 185 2.92 6.04 -23.18
N ALA A 186 4.20 6.27 -22.82
CA ALA A 186 5.34 5.57 -23.40
C ALA A 186 5.30 4.04 -23.17
N ARG A 187 4.53 3.59 -22.16
CA ARG A 187 4.31 2.17 -21.85
C ARG A 187 3.01 1.63 -22.43
N GLY A 188 2.31 2.43 -23.24
CA GLY A 188 1.08 2.03 -23.94
C GLY A 188 -0.15 2.04 -23.04
N HIS A 189 -0.19 2.88 -22.01
CA HIS A 189 -1.36 3.08 -21.16
C HIS A 189 -2.07 4.39 -21.50
N VAL A 190 -3.34 4.48 -21.13
CA VAL A 190 -4.12 5.72 -21.18
C VAL A 190 -4.16 6.29 -19.77
N ILE A 191 -3.77 7.55 -19.62
CA ILE A 191 -3.76 8.24 -18.33
C ILE A 191 -4.50 9.58 -18.44
N GLU A 192 -5.43 9.82 -17.53
CA GLU A 192 -6.28 11.00 -17.53
C GLU A 192 -6.02 11.80 -16.26
N ALA A 193 -5.62 13.07 -16.42
CA ALA A 193 -5.48 14.00 -15.30
C ALA A 193 -6.85 14.53 -14.89
N ILE A 194 -7.25 14.26 -13.63
CA ILE A 194 -8.57 14.60 -13.10
C ILE A 194 -8.41 15.54 -11.91
N ASP A 195 -9.05 16.71 -11.97
CA ASP A 195 -9.06 17.63 -10.84
C ASP A 195 -9.85 17.01 -9.68
N THR A 196 -9.12 16.68 -8.62
CA THR A 196 -9.68 16.04 -7.44
C THR A 196 -10.79 16.85 -6.78
N ALA A 197 -10.74 18.19 -6.85
CA ALA A 197 -11.73 19.06 -6.22
C ALA A 197 -13.03 19.19 -7.02
N ARG A 198 -13.04 18.76 -8.28
CA ARG A 198 -14.23 18.78 -9.15
C ARG A 198 -14.97 17.44 -9.19
N CYS A 199 -14.36 16.38 -8.63
CA CYS A 199 -14.99 15.07 -8.53
C CYS A 199 -16.13 15.11 -7.51
N TYR A 200 -17.30 14.56 -7.83
CA TYR A 200 -18.36 14.25 -6.87
C TYR A 200 -18.76 12.77 -7.02
N MET A 201 -19.59 12.22 -6.15
CA MET A 201 -19.76 10.76 -6.11
C MET A 201 -21.16 10.30 -5.77
N ARG A 202 -21.54 9.15 -6.34
CA ARG A 202 -22.72 8.37 -5.97
C ARG A 202 -22.28 7.20 -5.10
N ILE A 203 -22.74 7.18 -3.85
CA ILE A 203 -22.42 6.12 -2.90
C ILE A 203 -23.46 5.01 -3.06
N GLY A 204 -23.12 4.00 -3.85
CA GLY A 204 -23.91 2.77 -4.04
C GLY A 204 -23.25 1.58 -3.35
N THR A 205 -24.05 0.62 -2.89
CA THR A 205 -23.57 -0.65 -2.32
C THR A 205 -22.91 -1.54 -3.38
N VAL A 206 -23.46 -1.53 -4.60
CA VAL A 206 -23.04 -2.39 -5.71
C VAL A 206 -22.42 -1.58 -6.85
N ASP A 207 -22.88 -0.35 -7.06
CA ASP A 207 -22.52 0.53 -8.18
C ASP A 207 -21.93 1.88 -7.70
N PRO A 208 -20.80 1.88 -6.97
CA PRO A 208 -20.14 3.12 -6.59
C PRO A 208 -19.60 3.82 -7.83
N GLU A 209 -19.86 5.12 -7.93
CA GLU A 209 -19.40 5.95 -9.05
C GLU A 209 -18.67 7.19 -8.54
N VAL A 210 -17.70 7.64 -9.35
CA VAL A 210 -17.15 8.98 -9.28
C VAL A 210 -17.63 9.72 -10.52
N HIS A 211 -18.09 10.94 -10.35
CA HIS A 211 -18.58 11.81 -11.40
C HIS A 211 -17.65 13.01 -11.57
N TYR A 212 -17.61 13.55 -12.78
CA TYR A 212 -16.84 14.73 -13.14
C TYR A 212 -17.58 15.47 -14.26
N ASP A 213 -17.77 16.79 -14.12
CA ASP A 213 -18.41 17.64 -15.13
C ASP A 213 -19.76 17.15 -15.67
N GLY A 214 -20.64 16.67 -14.79
CA GLY A 214 -22.00 16.26 -15.15
C GLY A 214 -22.15 14.78 -15.52
N ALA A 215 -21.06 14.01 -15.62
CA ALA A 215 -21.10 12.61 -16.05
C ALA A 215 -20.34 11.68 -15.12
N ALA A 216 -20.76 10.41 -15.08
CA ALA A 216 -20.01 9.35 -14.42
C ALA A 216 -18.67 9.17 -15.15
N LEU A 217 -17.59 9.18 -14.38
CA LEU A 217 -16.29 8.82 -14.88
C LEU A 217 -16.28 7.34 -15.29
N PRO A 218 -15.52 7.00 -16.33
CA PRO A 218 -15.34 5.63 -16.72
C PRO A 218 -14.57 4.85 -15.64
N ARG A 219 -14.60 3.53 -15.78
CA ARG A 219 -13.84 2.66 -14.88
C ARG A 219 -12.34 2.77 -15.16
N TYR A 220 -11.58 2.97 -14.09
CA TYR A 220 -10.12 2.99 -14.11
C TYR A 220 -9.56 1.70 -13.52
N ASP A 221 -8.48 1.20 -14.10
CA ASP A 221 -7.74 0.07 -13.54
C ASP A 221 -6.88 0.52 -12.34
N ALA A 222 -6.33 1.74 -12.42
CA ALA A 222 -5.46 2.32 -11.40
C ALA A 222 -5.74 3.80 -11.16
N VAL A 223 -5.44 4.29 -9.95
CA VAL A 223 -5.49 5.69 -9.58
C VAL A 223 -4.19 6.10 -8.89
N ILE A 224 -3.54 7.14 -9.41
CA ILE A 224 -2.33 7.75 -8.84
C ILE A 224 -2.72 9.09 -8.20
N PRO A 225 -2.93 9.17 -6.87
CA PRO A 225 -3.18 10.43 -6.17
C PRO A 225 -1.95 11.33 -6.05
N ARG A 226 -2.06 12.55 -6.60
CA ARG A 226 -1.20 13.71 -6.34
C ARG A 226 -1.96 14.77 -5.53
N ILE A 227 -2.53 14.33 -4.41
CA ILE A 227 -3.40 15.16 -3.55
C ILE A 227 -2.57 16.19 -2.76
N GLY A 228 -2.85 17.47 -3.00
CA GLY A 228 -2.24 18.58 -2.27
C GLY A 228 -2.74 18.70 -0.83
N ALA A 229 -1.90 19.23 0.07
CA ALA A 229 -2.19 19.27 1.51
C ALA A 229 -3.49 20.01 1.89
N LYS A 230 -3.90 21.01 1.10
CA LYS A 230 -5.11 21.83 1.36
C LYS A 230 -6.42 21.08 1.14
N ILE A 231 -6.41 19.97 0.40
CA ILE A 231 -7.61 19.20 0.06
C ILE A 231 -7.46 17.74 0.51
N THR A 232 -6.66 17.48 1.55
CA THR A 232 -6.33 16.11 1.98
C THR A 232 -7.59 15.33 2.32
N ASP A 233 -8.50 15.89 3.13
CA ASP A 233 -9.70 15.18 3.57
C ASP A 233 -10.64 14.85 2.42
N TYR A 234 -10.92 15.85 1.57
CA TYR A 234 -11.76 15.67 0.39
C TYR A 234 -11.11 14.73 -0.62
N GLY A 235 -9.81 14.89 -0.89
CA GLY A 235 -9.06 14.04 -1.79
C GLY A 235 -9.01 12.60 -1.31
N MET A 236 -8.88 12.37 0.00
CA MET A 236 -8.99 11.02 0.58
C MET A 236 -10.40 10.45 0.42
N ALA A 237 -11.46 11.26 0.51
CA ALA A 237 -12.83 10.80 0.26
C ALA A 237 -13.01 10.36 -1.21
N VAL A 238 -12.59 11.19 -2.16
CA VAL A 238 -12.61 10.86 -3.60
C VAL A 238 -11.79 9.60 -3.89
N LEU A 239 -10.60 9.49 -3.30
CA LEU A 239 -9.73 8.32 -3.49
C LEU A 239 -10.33 7.02 -2.91
N ARG A 240 -11.01 7.09 -1.75
CA ARG A 240 -11.78 5.95 -1.21
C ARG A 240 -12.86 5.53 -2.18
N GLN A 241 -13.54 6.49 -2.81
CA GLN A 241 -14.58 6.16 -3.78
C GLN A 241 -14.02 5.47 -5.04
N PHE A 242 -12.87 5.92 -5.56
CA PHE A 242 -12.18 5.19 -6.62
C PHE A 242 -11.81 3.76 -6.19
N SER A 243 -11.32 3.57 -4.96
CA SER A 243 -11.07 2.23 -4.40
C SER A 243 -12.37 1.40 -4.34
N ASN A 244 -13.50 2.03 -4.04
CA ASN A 244 -14.81 1.38 -4.07
C ASN A 244 -15.22 0.96 -5.49
N THR A 245 -14.80 1.66 -6.55
CA THR A 245 -15.04 1.21 -7.94
C THR A 245 -14.20 -0.02 -8.35
N GLY A 246 -13.31 -0.49 -7.47
CA GLY A 246 -12.39 -1.61 -7.73
C GLY A 246 -11.06 -1.19 -8.36
N ALA A 247 -10.79 0.11 -8.49
CA ALA A 247 -9.52 0.61 -8.98
C ALA A 247 -8.41 0.44 -7.93
N PHE A 248 -7.19 0.11 -8.37
CA PHE A 248 -6.03 0.09 -7.49
C PHE A 248 -5.50 1.50 -7.22
N CYS A 249 -5.35 1.88 -5.94
CA CYS A 249 -4.92 3.23 -5.55
C CYS A 249 -3.44 3.27 -5.08
N LEU A 250 -2.61 4.10 -5.74
CA LEU A 250 -1.17 4.25 -5.48
C LEU A 250 -0.82 5.67 -4.99
N ASN A 251 -0.93 6.02 -3.71
CA ASN A 251 -1.18 5.20 -2.52
C ASN A 251 -2.66 5.11 -2.14
N GLY A 252 -3.00 4.29 -1.14
CA GLY A 252 -4.36 4.22 -0.57
C GLY A 252 -4.68 5.37 0.39
N ALA A 253 -5.96 5.74 0.52
CA ALA A 253 -6.39 6.89 1.32
C ALA A 253 -5.95 6.81 2.80
N GLY A 254 -6.08 5.65 3.45
CA GLY A 254 -5.65 5.47 4.85
C GLY A 254 -4.15 5.69 5.04
N SER A 255 -3.33 5.21 4.11
CA SER A 255 -1.87 5.41 4.15
C SER A 255 -1.45 6.87 3.92
N ILE A 256 -2.16 7.58 3.05
CA ILE A 256 -1.98 9.03 2.86
C ILE A 256 -2.31 9.75 4.18
N GLY A 257 -3.45 9.45 4.80
CA GLY A 257 -3.84 10.02 6.10
C GLY A 257 -2.77 9.81 7.17
N ARG A 258 -2.30 8.56 7.34
CA ARG A 258 -1.22 8.22 8.29
C ARG A 258 0.06 9.02 8.06
N SER A 259 0.45 9.26 6.81
CA SER A 259 1.65 10.04 6.48
C SER A 259 1.49 11.56 6.67
N ARG A 260 0.25 12.07 6.57
CA ARG A 260 -0.06 13.50 6.65
C ARG A 260 -0.20 13.96 8.09
N ASP A 261 -0.75 13.10 8.95
CA ASP A 261 -0.77 13.30 10.38
C ASP A 261 0.61 12.98 10.96
N LYS A 262 1.39 14.03 11.26
CA LYS A 262 2.75 13.87 11.79
C LYS A 262 2.76 13.18 13.16
N LEU A 263 1.75 13.42 14.00
CA LEU A 263 1.70 12.78 15.32
C LEU A 263 1.47 11.28 15.15
N LEU A 264 0.46 10.90 14.36
CA LEU A 264 0.18 9.50 14.09
C LEU A 264 1.36 8.80 13.40
N ALA A 265 1.98 9.45 12.41
CA ALA A 265 3.18 8.93 11.76
C ALA A 265 4.30 8.64 12.78
N HIS A 266 4.62 9.62 13.63
CA HIS A 266 5.62 9.46 14.69
C HIS A 266 5.25 8.34 15.66
N GLN A 267 4.01 8.25 16.10
CA GLN A 267 3.57 7.17 17.00
C GLN A 267 3.71 5.77 16.38
N LEU A 268 3.36 5.63 15.09
CA LEU A 268 3.50 4.37 14.37
C LEU A 268 4.97 3.97 14.15
N LEU A 269 5.82 4.93 13.78
CA LEU A 269 7.25 4.71 13.62
C LEU A 269 7.93 4.36 14.95
N ALA A 270 7.57 5.04 16.04
CA ALA A 270 8.08 4.75 17.38
C ALA A 270 7.68 3.34 17.84
N ARG A 271 6.43 2.94 17.60
CA ARG A 271 5.95 1.57 17.90
C ARG A 271 6.72 0.50 17.12
N ALA A 272 7.14 0.82 15.90
CA ALA A 272 7.98 -0.04 15.06
C ALA A 272 9.48 0.04 15.41
N ARG A 273 9.87 0.79 16.44
CA ARG A 273 11.26 1.03 16.87
C ARG A 273 12.13 1.66 15.77
N ILE A 274 11.52 2.50 14.94
CA ILE A 274 12.24 3.28 13.93
C ILE A 274 12.70 4.58 14.58
N ALA A 275 14.02 4.83 14.55
CA ALA A 275 14.61 6.01 15.15
C ALA A 275 14.10 7.31 14.50
N MET A 276 13.81 8.29 15.33
CA MET A 276 13.40 9.65 14.95
C MET A 276 14.02 10.63 15.96
N PRO A 277 14.12 11.94 15.64
CA PRO A 277 14.47 12.92 16.65
C PRO A 277 13.46 12.91 17.80
N VAL A 278 13.92 13.08 19.04
CA VAL A 278 13.05 13.07 20.22
C VAL A 278 11.98 14.17 20.04
N THR A 279 10.71 13.81 20.18
CA THR A 279 9.59 14.69 19.81
C THR A 279 8.53 14.70 20.90
N ALA A 280 8.21 15.89 21.39
CA ALA A 280 7.06 16.15 22.24
C ALA A 280 5.92 16.78 21.43
N PHE A 281 4.68 16.47 21.80
CA PHE A 281 3.47 16.99 21.17
C PHE A 281 2.63 17.78 22.17
N ALA A 282 2.13 18.93 21.75
CA ALA A 282 1.44 19.87 22.63
C ALA A 282 0.35 20.66 21.90
N HIS A 283 -0.63 21.13 22.67
CA HIS A 283 -1.68 22.06 22.23
C HIS A 283 -1.65 23.33 23.09
N SER A 284 -2.01 23.20 24.37
CA SER A 284 -1.94 24.30 25.34
C SER A 284 -1.40 23.81 26.69
N PRO A 285 -0.15 23.31 26.73
CA PRO A 285 0.45 22.87 27.99
C PRO A 285 0.64 24.10 28.87
N LYS A 286 0.19 24.07 30.13
CA LYS A 286 0.48 25.15 31.10
C LYS A 286 1.94 25.13 31.56
N ASP A 287 2.61 23.99 31.41
CA ASP A 287 4.01 23.79 31.79
C ASP A 287 4.93 23.73 30.55
N THR A 288 5.32 24.91 30.07
CA THR A 288 6.27 25.03 28.95
C THR A 288 7.65 24.47 29.30
N LYS A 289 8.04 24.52 30.57
CA LYS A 289 9.39 24.12 31.01
C LYS A 289 9.55 22.61 30.98
N ASP A 290 8.53 21.88 31.43
CA ASP A 290 8.49 20.43 31.34
C ASP A 290 8.51 19.99 29.87
N LEU A 291 7.68 20.60 29.01
CA LEU A 291 7.62 20.28 27.58
C LEU A 291 8.98 20.34 26.88
N ILE A 292 9.78 21.37 27.14
CA ILE A 292 11.12 21.52 26.56
C ILE A 292 12.09 20.48 27.15
N SER A 293 11.90 20.10 28.41
CA SER A 293 12.75 19.11 29.09
C SER A 293 12.49 17.69 28.57
N LEU A 294 11.29 17.39 28.06
CA LEU A 294 10.95 16.11 27.42
C LEU A 294 11.74 15.82 26.14
N VAL A 295 12.32 16.83 25.49
CA VAL A 295 13.12 16.69 24.27
C VAL A 295 14.61 16.94 24.49
N GLU A 296 15.08 16.65 25.71
CA GLU A 296 16.49 16.74 26.11
C GLU A 296 17.05 18.18 26.12
N GLY A 297 16.17 19.19 26.16
CA GLY A 297 16.55 20.59 26.24
C GLY A 297 16.78 21.25 24.88
N THR A 298 17.52 22.36 24.86
CA THR A 298 17.75 23.18 23.66
C THR A 298 19.11 22.94 23.02
N PRO A 299 19.25 23.10 21.69
CA PRO A 299 18.27 23.68 20.74
C PRO A 299 17.11 22.75 20.35
N VAL A 300 15.95 23.35 20.09
CA VAL A 300 14.73 22.63 19.65
C VAL A 300 14.13 23.22 18.39
N VAL A 301 13.43 22.39 17.63
CA VAL A 301 12.62 22.79 16.48
C VAL A 301 11.15 22.73 16.86
N LEU A 302 10.44 23.85 16.72
CA LEU A 302 8.99 23.91 16.85
C LEU A 302 8.34 23.76 15.47
N LYS A 303 7.33 22.89 15.35
CA LYS A 303 6.62 22.60 14.10
C LYS A 303 5.12 22.71 14.27
N LEU A 304 4.46 23.59 13.52
CA LEU A 304 3.00 23.57 13.38
C LEU A 304 2.56 22.36 12.56
N LEU A 305 1.55 21.63 13.05
CA LEU A 305 0.98 20.50 12.32
C LEU A 305 0.30 20.96 11.03
N THR A 306 -0.45 22.04 11.12
CA THR A 306 -1.16 22.72 10.02
C THR A 306 -0.25 23.76 9.36
N SER A 307 0.75 23.30 8.62
CA SER A 307 1.55 24.17 7.76
C SER A 307 1.92 23.50 6.44
N THR A 308 2.08 24.30 5.39
CA THR A 308 2.59 23.85 4.09
C THR A 308 3.95 24.50 3.82
N GLN A 309 4.85 23.75 3.15
CA GLN A 309 6.16 24.23 2.67
C GLN A 309 7.07 24.88 3.75
N GLY A 310 7.06 24.33 4.97
CA GLY A 310 7.93 24.78 6.07
C GLY A 310 7.57 26.15 6.67
N LYS A 311 6.44 26.76 6.29
CA LYS A 311 5.89 27.97 6.92
C LYS A 311 5.27 27.56 8.26
N GLY A 312 6.10 27.41 9.29
CA GLY A 312 5.68 26.88 10.59
C GLY A 312 6.71 25.97 11.26
N VAL A 313 7.96 25.93 10.73
CA VAL A 313 9.10 25.27 11.35
C VAL A 313 10.09 26.33 11.79
N VAL A 314 10.33 26.44 13.10
CA VAL A 314 11.18 27.47 13.72
C VAL A 314 12.23 26.79 14.61
N LEU A 315 13.48 27.25 14.54
CA LEU A 315 14.56 26.81 15.42
C LEU A 315 14.64 27.75 16.63
N ALA A 316 14.71 27.17 17.82
CA ALA A 316 14.92 27.89 19.07
C ALA A 316 16.25 27.43 19.68
N GLU A 317 17.25 28.31 19.63
CA GLU A 317 18.62 27.97 20.07
C GLU A 317 18.77 27.97 21.59
N THR A 318 17.96 28.77 22.29
CA THR A 318 18.03 28.94 23.75
C THR A 318 16.71 28.56 24.41
N ARG A 319 16.77 28.13 25.67
CA ARG A 319 15.58 27.80 26.46
C ARG A 319 14.57 28.94 26.51
N LYS A 320 15.04 30.19 26.71
CA LYS A 320 14.16 31.38 26.71
C LYS A 320 13.47 31.60 25.36
N ALA A 321 14.17 31.39 24.25
CA ALA A 321 13.58 31.49 22.92
C ALA A 321 12.53 30.39 22.68
N ALA A 322 12.83 29.15 23.12
CA ALA A 322 11.90 28.03 23.02
C ALA A 322 10.63 28.29 23.85
N GLU A 323 10.78 28.76 25.09
CA GLU A 323 9.66 29.13 25.97
C GLU A 323 8.78 30.21 25.33
N SER A 324 9.40 31.28 24.81
CA SER A 324 8.69 32.38 24.13
C SER A 324 7.92 31.90 22.89
N LEU A 325 8.49 30.98 22.12
CA LEU A 325 7.85 30.43 20.93
C LEU A 325 6.69 29.50 21.28
N VAL A 326 6.82 28.67 22.32
CA VAL A 326 5.71 27.84 22.81
C VAL A 326 4.55 28.71 23.28
N ASP A 327 4.82 29.78 24.02
CA ASP A 327 3.77 30.71 24.49
C ASP A 327 3.09 31.43 23.31
N ALA A 328 3.86 31.85 22.30
CA ALA A 328 3.31 32.42 21.07
C ALA A 328 2.42 31.42 20.32
N PHE A 329 2.82 30.15 20.24
CA PHE A 329 2.07 29.10 19.56
C PHE A 329 0.80 28.72 20.33
N ARG A 330 0.83 28.76 21.68
CA ARG A 330 -0.36 28.58 22.53
C ARG A 330 -1.46 29.59 22.19
N GLY A 331 -1.08 30.84 21.89
CA GLY A 331 -2.02 31.88 21.49
C GLY A 331 -2.70 31.66 20.13
N LEU A 332 -2.20 30.72 19.31
CA LEU A 332 -2.74 30.40 17.99
C LEU A 332 -3.81 29.30 18.00
N ASP A 333 -4.14 28.74 19.18
CA ASP A 333 -5.10 27.63 19.35
C ASP A 333 -4.83 26.48 18.37
N ALA A 334 -3.57 26.11 18.23
CA ALA A 334 -3.10 25.13 17.25
C ALA A 334 -2.21 24.07 17.89
N ASN A 335 -2.34 22.83 17.40
CA ASN A 335 -1.44 21.74 17.75
C ASN A 335 -0.03 21.96 17.17
N PHE A 336 1.00 21.70 17.98
CA PHE A 336 2.40 21.83 17.58
C PHE A 336 3.28 20.70 18.15
N LEU A 337 4.41 20.49 17.48
CA LEU A 337 5.47 19.60 17.93
C LEU A 337 6.66 20.44 18.42
N VAL A 338 7.28 20.01 19.51
CA VAL A 338 8.62 20.42 19.90
C VAL A 338 9.52 19.23 19.66
N GLN A 339 10.62 19.41 18.95
CA GLN A 339 11.48 18.31 18.53
C GLN A 339 12.96 18.66 18.77
N GLU A 340 13.74 17.67 19.18
CA GLU A 340 15.21 17.72 19.25
C GLU A 340 15.79 18.31 17.96
N PHE A 341 16.64 19.32 18.07
CA PHE A 341 17.44 19.78 16.93
C PHE A 341 18.73 18.98 16.84
N VAL A 342 18.76 18.05 15.87
CA VAL A 342 19.93 17.21 15.59
C VAL A 342 21.04 18.05 14.92
N GLN A 343 21.88 18.69 15.73
CA GLN A 343 22.90 19.64 15.26
C GLN A 343 23.89 19.06 14.25
N GLU A 344 24.28 17.80 14.42
CA GLU A 344 25.23 17.12 13.53
C GLU A 344 24.71 16.92 12.10
N ALA A 345 23.39 16.92 11.93
CA ALA A 345 22.73 16.86 10.63
C ALA A 345 22.22 18.25 10.18
N ALA A 346 22.59 19.33 10.86
CA ALA A 346 22.08 20.66 10.56
C ALA A 346 22.35 21.06 9.09
N GLY A 347 21.32 21.60 8.45
CA GLY A 347 21.40 22.05 7.06
C GLY A 347 21.52 20.92 6.04
N THR A 348 21.39 19.66 6.44
CA THR A 348 21.62 18.52 5.56
C THR A 348 20.60 17.41 5.80
N ASP A 349 19.98 16.91 4.75
CA ASP A 349 19.14 15.71 4.86
C ASP A 349 19.28 14.80 3.64
N VAL A 350 18.88 13.55 3.81
CA VAL A 350 18.85 12.57 2.74
C VAL A 350 17.41 12.21 2.43
N ARG A 351 17.00 12.43 1.18
CA ARG A 351 15.71 11.96 0.67
C ARG A 351 15.89 10.64 -0.06
N ALA A 352 15.38 9.56 0.52
CA ALA A 352 15.26 8.25 -0.12
C ALA A 352 13.89 8.12 -0.80
N PHE A 353 13.87 7.66 -2.05
CA PHE A 353 12.63 7.42 -2.78
C PHE A 353 12.34 5.92 -2.81
N VAL A 354 11.21 5.51 -2.25
CA VAL A 354 10.81 4.12 -2.09
C VAL A 354 9.62 3.82 -3.01
N ILE A 355 9.69 2.69 -3.72
CA ILE A 355 8.61 2.13 -4.53
C ILE A 355 8.44 0.65 -4.15
N GLY A 356 7.25 0.26 -3.74
CA GLY A 356 6.95 -1.00 -3.07
C GLY A 356 7.90 -1.22 -1.89
N ASN A 357 8.71 -2.27 -1.97
CA ASN A 357 9.66 -2.64 -0.93
C ASN A 357 11.12 -2.31 -1.30
N ARG A 358 11.37 -1.32 -2.18
CA ARG A 358 12.71 -1.01 -2.68
C ARG A 358 12.97 0.50 -2.69
N VAL A 359 14.14 0.91 -2.21
CA VAL A 359 14.67 2.26 -2.47
C VAL A 359 15.20 2.30 -3.90
N VAL A 360 14.59 3.13 -4.75
CA VAL A 360 14.92 3.22 -6.18
C VAL A 360 15.89 4.36 -6.49
N GLY A 361 15.92 5.39 -5.64
CA GLY A 361 16.82 6.53 -5.75
C GLY A 361 17.01 7.21 -4.39
N ALA A 362 18.11 7.94 -4.25
CA ALA A 362 18.34 8.78 -3.08
C ALA A 362 19.12 10.03 -3.48
N MET A 363 18.83 11.15 -2.83
CA MET A 363 19.56 12.40 -2.98
C MET A 363 19.88 12.99 -1.62
N LYS A 364 21.06 13.59 -1.49
CA LYS A 364 21.42 14.45 -0.38
C LYS A 364 21.00 15.87 -0.72
N ARG A 365 20.26 16.52 0.17
CA ARG A 365 19.89 17.93 0.05
C ARG A 365 20.71 18.74 1.05
N GLN A 366 21.26 19.87 0.59
CA GLN A 366 22.05 20.79 1.39
C GLN A 366 21.37 22.17 1.40
N ALA A 367 21.16 22.72 2.59
CA ALA A 367 20.64 24.07 2.78
C ALA A 367 21.66 25.14 2.35
N GLN A 368 21.18 26.36 2.13
CA GLN A 368 22.04 27.52 1.91
C GLN A 368 22.76 27.92 3.20
N LYS A 369 23.85 28.68 3.08
CA LYS A 369 24.61 29.19 4.23
C LYS A 369 23.68 30.02 5.14
N GLY A 370 23.57 29.64 6.41
CA GLY A 370 22.70 30.30 7.40
C GLY A 370 21.27 29.75 7.48
N GLU A 371 20.91 28.74 6.68
CA GLU A 371 19.61 28.06 6.74
C GLU A 371 19.81 26.62 7.23
N PHE A 372 18.98 26.16 8.18
CA PHE A 372 19.06 24.80 8.70
C PHE A 372 18.14 23.83 7.95
N ARG A 373 17.19 24.36 7.16
CA ARG A 373 16.23 23.58 6.35
C ARG A 373 16.76 23.37 4.93
N SER A 374 16.95 22.13 4.55
CA SER A 374 17.54 21.69 3.27
C SER A 374 16.52 21.51 2.12
N ASN A 375 15.29 22.01 2.25
CA ASN A 375 14.27 21.86 1.21
C ASN A 375 14.68 22.54 -0.11
N LEU A 376 14.58 21.83 -1.24
CA LEU A 376 14.90 22.35 -2.58
C LEU A 376 14.12 23.62 -2.95
N HIS A 377 12.85 23.70 -2.58
CA HIS A 377 12.01 24.89 -2.84
C HIS A 377 12.49 26.16 -2.12
N ARG A 378 13.45 26.05 -1.19
CA ARG A 378 14.08 27.18 -0.47
C ARG A 378 15.50 27.46 -0.95
N GLY A 379 15.84 27.01 -2.16
CA GLY A 379 17.15 27.25 -2.77
C GLY A 379 18.27 26.32 -2.28
N GLY A 380 17.91 25.21 -1.61
CA GLY A 380 18.87 24.15 -1.31
C GLY A 380 19.37 23.45 -2.57
N THR A 381 20.55 22.84 -2.50
CA THR A 381 21.13 22.05 -3.61
C THR A 381 20.88 20.57 -3.39
N ALA A 382 20.74 19.79 -4.47
CA ALA A 382 20.63 18.34 -4.41
C ALA A 382 21.80 17.67 -5.11
N SER A 383 22.32 16.60 -4.51
CA SER A 383 23.38 15.77 -5.08
C SER A 383 23.05 14.29 -4.90
N LYS A 384 23.58 13.44 -5.79
CA LYS A 384 23.42 11.99 -5.69
C LYS A 384 24.13 11.46 -4.45
N ILE A 385 23.49 10.54 -3.73
CA ILE A 385 24.10 9.84 -2.60
C ILE A 385 23.83 8.34 -2.68
N ARG A 386 24.80 7.55 -2.22
CA ARG A 386 24.64 6.10 -2.01
C ARG A 386 24.28 5.86 -0.54
N LEU A 387 23.08 5.34 -0.30
CA LEU A 387 22.66 4.96 1.05
C LEU A 387 23.45 3.76 1.58
N THR A 388 23.69 3.77 2.89
CA THR A 388 24.13 2.60 3.65
C THR A 388 23.05 1.51 3.66
N ALA A 389 23.38 0.31 4.15
CA ALA A 389 22.38 -0.75 4.32
C ALA A 389 21.30 -0.33 5.33
N GLU A 390 21.74 0.21 6.47
CA GLU A 390 20.87 0.68 7.54
C GLU A 390 19.93 1.79 7.10
N GLU A 391 20.43 2.82 6.40
CA GLU A 391 19.59 3.90 5.84
C GLU A 391 18.52 3.37 4.88
N ARG A 392 18.90 2.40 4.04
CA ARG A 392 17.98 1.79 3.07
C ARG A 392 16.89 1.00 3.77
N ASP A 393 17.24 0.23 4.78
CA ASP A 393 16.30 -0.62 5.52
C ASP A 393 15.38 0.23 6.41
N THR A 394 15.91 1.25 7.08
CA THR A 394 15.11 2.24 7.83
C THR A 394 14.09 2.94 6.92
N ALA A 395 14.50 3.38 5.72
CA ALA A 395 13.57 3.99 4.78
C ALA A 395 12.47 3.02 4.29
N ARG A 396 12.84 1.76 4.01
CA ARG A 396 11.87 0.74 3.58
C ARG A 396 10.87 0.40 4.68
N GLU A 397 11.34 0.20 5.90
CA GLU A 397 10.47 -0.16 7.02
C GLU A 397 9.54 1.01 7.40
N ALA A 398 10.02 2.27 7.34
CA ALA A 398 9.17 3.44 7.57
C ALA A 398 7.99 3.52 6.60
N VAL A 399 8.23 3.25 5.32
CA VAL A 399 7.20 3.24 4.27
C VAL A 399 6.20 2.10 4.48
N LYS A 400 6.71 0.91 4.83
CA LYS A 400 5.90 -0.27 5.12
C LYS A 400 5.01 -0.07 6.35
N VAL A 401 5.54 0.48 7.45
CA VAL A 401 4.80 0.77 8.69
C VAL A 401 3.64 1.74 8.45
N LEU A 402 3.83 2.73 7.57
CA LEU A 402 2.76 3.66 7.20
C LEU A 402 1.80 3.08 6.13
N GLY A 403 2.11 1.90 5.59
CA GLY A 403 1.34 1.22 4.54
C GLY A 403 1.36 1.96 3.20
N LEU A 404 2.46 2.66 2.91
CA LEU A 404 2.65 3.36 1.64
C LEU A 404 3.32 2.43 0.62
N ASN A 405 2.97 2.57 -0.65
CA ASN A 405 3.61 1.88 -1.76
C ASN A 405 4.62 2.78 -2.49
N VAL A 406 4.38 4.10 -2.56
CA VAL A 406 5.34 5.08 -3.09
C VAL A 406 5.51 6.20 -2.09
N ALA A 407 6.75 6.49 -1.70
CA ALA A 407 7.01 7.55 -0.73
C ALA A 407 8.41 8.14 -0.85
N GLY A 408 8.54 9.41 -0.46
CA GLY A 408 9.83 10.01 -0.16
C GLY A 408 10.06 9.97 1.36
N VAL A 409 11.16 9.38 1.80
CA VAL A 409 11.56 9.34 3.21
C VAL A 409 12.73 10.30 3.41
N ASP A 410 12.55 11.26 4.29
CA ASP A 410 13.59 12.20 4.69
C ASP A 410 14.30 11.66 5.93
N LEU A 411 15.62 11.50 5.83
CA LEU A 411 16.49 10.96 6.86
C LEU A 411 17.51 12.02 7.30
N LEU A 412 17.79 12.04 8.60
CA LEU A 412 18.95 12.70 9.17
C LEU A 412 20.03 11.64 9.42
N GLN A 413 21.23 11.87 8.92
CA GLN A 413 22.39 11.01 9.16
C GLN A 413 23.01 11.42 10.49
N THR A 414 22.99 10.52 11.47
CA THR A 414 23.53 10.76 12.82
C THR A 414 24.60 9.74 13.16
N LYS A 415 25.39 9.98 14.20
CA LYS A 415 26.40 9.02 14.68
C LYS A 415 25.79 7.72 15.20
N GLU A 416 24.55 7.78 15.68
CA GLU A 416 23.79 6.64 16.21
C GLU A 416 23.02 5.88 15.13
N GLY A 417 23.10 6.31 13.88
CA GLY A 417 22.35 5.75 12.75
C GLY A 417 21.37 6.74 12.11
N PRO A 418 20.55 6.30 11.15
CA PRO A 418 19.61 7.16 10.45
C PRO A 418 18.36 7.44 11.31
N LYS A 419 18.04 8.72 11.52
CA LYS A 419 16.78 9.16 12.14
C LYS A 419 15.78 9.59 11.06
N VAL A 420 14.56 9.06 11.07
CA VAL A 420 13.48 9.48 10.15
C VAL A 420 12.93 10.84 10.56
N LEU A 421 12.88 11.78 9.61
CA LEU A 421 12.37 13.14 9.81
C LEU A 421 10.94 13.30 9.30
N GLU A 422 10.66 12.83 8.08
CA GLU A 422 9.36 12.90 7.42
C GLU A 422 9.19 11.72 6.45
N VAL A 423 7.95 11.24 6.30
CA VAL A 423 7.59 10.33 5.20
C VAL A 423 6.48 10.97 4.39
N ASN A 424 6.73 11.21 3.10
CA ASN A 424 5.84 11.93 2.22
C ASN A 424 5.18 10.97 1.21
N SER A 425 3.86 10.89 1.25
CA SER A 425 3.05 10.01 0.37
C SER A 425 2.86 10.52 -1.06
N SER A 426 3.24 11.77 -1.35
CA SER A 426 3.18 12.36 -2.69
C SER A 426 4.47 13.15 -2.98
N PRO A 427 5.63 12.46 -3.02
CA PRO A 427 6.92 13.12 -3.20
C PRO A 427 7.03 13.73 -4.59
N GLY A 428 7.69 14.88 -4.71
CA GLY A 428 8.01 15.47 -6.02
C GLY A 428 9.07 14.64 -6.76
N LEU A 429 8.94 14.53 -8.09
CA LEU A 429 9.84 13.73 -8.94
C LEU A 429 11.03 14.54 -9.48
N GLU A 430 10.87 15.84 -9.67
CA GLU A 430 11.88 16.67 -10.35
C GLU A 430 13.26 16.62 -9.70
N GLY A 431 13.33 16.87 -8.39
CA GLY A 431 14.61 16.90 -7.69
C GLY A 431 15.31 15.55 -7.69
N ILE A 432 14.55 14.45 -7.54
CA ILE A 432 15.13 13.11 -7.45
C ILE A 432 15.53 12.56 -8.82
N GLU A 433 14.76 12.81 -9.88
CA GLU A 433 15.13 12.42 -11.24
C GLU A 433 16.37 13.18 -11.70
N LYS A 434 16.41 14.51 -11.51
CA LYS A 434 17.59 15.33 -11.85
C LYS A 434 18.85 14.89 -11.09
N ALA A 435 18.73 14.60 -9.79
CA ALA A 435 19.87 14.20 -8.98
C ALA A 435 20.36 12.77 -9.26
N THR A 436 19.47 11.86 -9.66
CA THR A 436 19.83 10.44 -9.83
C THR A 436 20.00 10.00 -11.27
N GLU A 437 19.48 10.79 -12.22
CA GLU A 437 19.38 10.50 -13.65
C GLU A 437 18.59 9.21 -13.95
N LYS A 438 17.64 8.88 -13.08
CA LYS A 438 16.77 7.70 -13.20
C LYS A 438 15.37 8.11 -13.61
N ASP A 439 14.74 7.26 -14.42
CA ASP A 439 13.32 7.36 -14.73
C ASP A 439 12.47 6.86 -13.54
N ILE A 440 12.22 7.75 -12.59
CA ILE A 440 11.46 7.41 -11.38
C ILE A 440 9.97 7.28 -11.73
N ALA A 441 9.45 8.13 -12.63
CA ALA A 441 8.07 8.02 -13.10
C ALA A 441 7.79 6.67 -13.76
N GLY A 442 8.67 6.19 -14.64
CA GLY A 442 8.56 4.87 -15.26
C GLY A 442 8.56 3.72 -14.26
N LEU A 443 9.38 3.81 -13.20
CA LEU A 443 9.36 2.83 -12.10
C LEU A 443 8.06 2.86 -11.28
N VAL A 444 7.41 4.03 -11.15
CA VAL A 444 6.08 4.13 -10.52
C VAL A 444 5.05 3.43 -11.40
N ILE A 445 5.05 3.66 -12.71
CA ILE A 445 4.12 3.00 -13.63
C ILE A 445 4.37 1.49 -13.69
N GLU A 446 5.63 1.04 -13.72
CA GLU A 446 5.97 -0.38 -13.63
C GLU A 446 5.44 -1.01 -12.33
N HIS A 447 5.46 -0.26 -11.23
CA HIS A 447 4.85 -0.72 -9.99
C HIS A 447 3.32 -0.84 -10.12
N VAL A 448 2.64 0.11 -10.76
CA VAL A 448 1.20 0.03 -11.06
C VAL A 448 0.90 -1.23 -11.88
N GLU A 449 1.61 -1.49 -12.97
CA GLU A 449 1.43 -2.69 -13.81
C GLU A 449 1.53 -4.00 -13.02
N ARG A 450 2.47 -4.06 -12.07
CA ARG A 450 2.68 -5.26 -11.24
C ARG A 450 1.56 -5.49 -10.23
N GLN A 451 0.86 -4.44 -9.82
CA GLN A 451 -0.27 -4.51 -8.87
C GLN A 451 -1.59 -4.72 -9.60
N VAL A 452 -1.75 -4.02 -10.73
CA VAL A 452 -2.91 -4.05 -11.63
C VAL A 452 -2.64 -5.07 -12.71
N ARG A 453 -2.49 -6.33 -12.31
CA ARG A 453 -2.16 -7.41 -13.24
C ARG A 453 -3.37 -7.70 -14.14
N PRO A 454 -3.22 -7.75 -15.48
CA PRO A 454 -4.24 -8.33 -16.36
C PRO A 454 -4.35 -9.85 -16.13
N LEU A 455 -5.43 -10.47 -16.62
CA LEU A 455 -5.72 -11.90 -16.48
C LEU A 455 -4.77 -12.85 -17.25
N SER A 456 -3.56 -12.42 -17.62
CA SER A 456 -2.55 -13.31 -18.20
C SER A 456 -1.16 -12.67 -18.14
N ARG A 457 -0.15 -13.45 -17.73
CA ARG A 457 1.13 -12.97 -17.19
C ARG A 457 2.33 -13.16 -18.12
N ASP A 458 3.14 -12.10 -18.33
CA ASP A 458 4.35 -12.12 -19.18
C ASP A 458 5.51 -12.83 -18.47
N ARG A 459 6.16 -13.78 -19.15
CA ARG A 459 7.37 -14.46 -18.65
C ARG A 459 8.60 -13.79 -19.26
N GLU A 460 9.10 -12.72 -18.64
CA GLU A 460 10.47 -12.28 -18.89
C GLU A 460 11.43 -12.92 -17.87
N GLY A 461 12.04 -14.02 -18.31
CA GLY A 461 13.44 -14.36 -18.09
C GLY A 461 14.07 -14.18 -16.71
N THR A 462 13.69 -14.97 -15.71
CA THR A 462 14.64 -15.39 -14.66
C THR A 462 15.47 -16.56 -15.18
N GLY A 463 16.27 -16.29 -16.20
CA GLY A 463 17.29 -17.19 -16.75
C GLY A 463 18.66 -16.56 -16.56
N ARG A 464 19.05 -16.25 -15.32
CA ARG A 464 20.44 -15.87 -15.02
C ARG A 464 21.29 -17.14 -14.99
N THR A 465 22.13 -17.27 -16.01
CA THR A 465 23.54 -17.66 -15.91
C THR A 465 23.87 -18.73 -14.86
N ALA A 466 24.00 -19.97 -15.30
CA ALA A 466 24.89 -20.95 -14.67
C ALA A 466 25.56 -21.81 -15.74
N ARG A 467 26.91 -21.76 -15.72
CA ARG A 467 27.89 -22.67 -16.34
C ARG A 467 28.18 -22.53 -17.85
N ARG A 468 29.03 -21.55 -18.18
CA ARG A 468 30.29 -21.89 -18.86
C ARG A 468 31.34 -22.13 -17.77
N VAL A 469 31.75 -23.37 -17.59
CA VAL A 469 33.07 -23.70 -17.04
C VAL A 469 33.84 -24.25 -18.22
N SER A 470 34.88 -23.54 -18.60
CA SER A 470 35.94 -23.97 -19.50
C SER A 470 36.82 -25.05 -18.85
N ALA A 471 37.40 -25.87 -19.73
CA ALA A 471 38.60 -26.69 -19.56
C ALA A 471 38.46 -28.03 -18.82
N SER A 472 38.32 -29.10 -19.60
CA SER A 472 39.42 -30.03 -19.91
C SER A 472 39.12 -30.73 -21.24
#